data_AF-A0A956FHE3-F1
#
_entry.id   AF-A0A956FHE3-F1
#
_cell.length_a   1.000
_cell.length_b   1.000
_cell.length_c   1.000
_cell.angle_alpha   90.00
_cell.angle_beta   90.00
_cell.angle_gamma   90.00
#
_symmetry.space_group_name_H-M   'P 1'
#
loop_
_entity.id
_entity.type
_entity.pdbx_description
1 polymer ?
#
loop_
_entity_poly.entity_id
_entity_poly.type
_entity_poly.pdbx_seq_one_letter_code
_entity_poly.pdbx_strand_id
1 'polypeptide(L)'
;MSRLHTLLVLTTLGPALACTVAGGGGGDFGEDGSMVDEGGEGESEGGTGAETEGTPAEVPGDGRAFVEEAKKEFPTYLDLHEKVITRTCTPFPNVCHNNKEYPDLRTPQAMLGMLGKPCNLDVEDPLNTYNGCEPEGDVLRFTTGSNMGFATTIGHVELVPSLEGGVAAITLFLAEPVPAGMIDPSSPESIEILRTTDTGMLTVGRVENAVTYSAGVDAVQILSYEAQPSEVHDLLEVDIRVGDPNQDGIFGAEEVDEHLLELKAGDPWGSYMLQRLQGNVPGSPMPLANQPLSAAEVVAIACWIEGTDQPEGDSPYASIDYDGCRYAAEFGEPDPDSGATFSGHVQPILETRCATPGCHGSVAPAAGLDLTAEAARDNLFAPSTQNPDIPLVTPGNPTNSYLMTKLTGDGFAGKQMPLGASPLSDEELDIIRLWISYGAPND
;
A
#
# COMPACT_ATOMS: atom_id res chain seq x y z
N MET A 1 54.30 -27.36 -9.23
CA MET A 1 54.03 -26.86 -7.87
C MET A 1 53.65 -25.39 -7.98
N SER A 2 52.59 -25.00 -7.28
CA SER A 2 52.09 -23.61 -7.09
C SER A 2 51.38 -22.97 -8.29
N ARG A 3 50.23 -22.31 -8.19
CA ARG A 3 49.03 -22.31 -7.32
C ARG A 3 48.12 -21.26 -7.98
N LEU A 4 46.93 -21.66 -8.44
CA LEU A 4 45.87 -20.75 -8.90
C LEU A 4 45.45 -19.83 -7.74
N HIS A 5 45.32 -18.52 -8.00
CA HIS A 5 44.62 -17.59 -7.12
C HIS A 5 43.20 -17.38 -7.64
N THR A 6 42.24 -17.92 -6.91
CA THR A 6 40.81 -17.59 -7.01
C THR A 6 40.57 -16.29 -6.27
N LEU A 7 40.05 -15.26 -6.96
CA LEU A 7 39.56 -14.04 -6.34
C LEU A 7 38.16 -14.33 -5.78
N LEU A 8 38.02 -14.22 -4.46
CA LEU A 8 36.77 -14.37 -3.73
C LEU A 8 36.04 -13.02 -3.77
N VAL A 9 34.87 -12.97 -4.42
CA VAL A 9 33.93 -11.85 -4.33
C VAL A 9 33.29 -11.93 -2.94
N LEU A 10 33.54 -10.93 -2.10
CA LEU A 10 32.84 -10.74 -0.83
C LEU A 10 31.47 -10.13 -1.15
N THR A 11 30.42 -10.95 -1.16
CA THR A 11 29.05 -10.48 -1.01
C THR A 11 28.80 -10.23 0.48
N THR A 12 28.75 -8.95 0.88
CA THR A 12 28.22 -8.58 2.20
C THR A 12 26.70 -8.58 2.11
N LEU A 13 26.09 -9.73 2.43
CA LEU A 13 24.69 -9.79 2.82
C LEU A 13 24.51 -8.97 4.11
N GLY A 14 23.87 -7.82 4.02
CA GLY A 14 23.33 -7.12 5.18
C GLY A 14 22.24 -7.98 5.83
N PRO A 15 22.14 -8.06 7.16
CA PRO A 15 21.08 -8.83 7.79
C PRO A 15 19.77 -8.03 7.69
N ALA A 16 18.81 -8.55 6.92
CA ALA A 16 17.40 -8.21 7.11
C ALA A 16 17.00 -8.71 8.51
N LEU A 17 17.08 -7.83 9.51
CA LEU A 17 16.69 -8.14 10.87
C LEU A 17 15.17 -7.99 10.97
N ALA A 18 14.46 -9.05 10.57
CA ALA A 18 13.03 -9.17 10.80
C ALA A 18 12.72 -9.00 12.30
N CYS A 19 11.69 -8.19 12.61
CA CYS A 19 11.14 -8.04 13.96
C CYS A 19 10.61 -9.37 14.46
N THR A 20 11.46 -10.16 15.09
CA THR A 20 11.10 -11.42 15.73
C THR A 20 10.79 -11.16 17.20
N VAL A 21 9.55 -11.45 17.59
CA VAL A 21 9.10 -11.44 18.97
C VAL A 21 9.83 -12.56 19.71
N ALA A 22 10.55 -12.23 20.78
CA ALA A 22 11.17 -13.23 21.65
C ALA A 22 10.07 -13.97 22.45
N GLY A 23 9.60 -15.10 21.93
CA GLY A 23 8.71 -16.03 22.62
C GLY A 23 9.41 -16.76 23.76
N GLY A 24 8.88 -16.60 24.97
CA GLY A 24 9.33 -17.31 26.18
C GLY A 24 9.16 -18.82 26.08
N GLY A 25 10.11 -19.55 26.65
CA GLY A 25 10.19 -21.00 26.59
C GLY A 25 9.04 -21.73 27.29
N GLY A 26 8.48 -22.72 26.60
CA GLY A 26 7.65 -23.77 27.16
C GLY A 26 8.38 -25.10 27.01
N GLY A 27 8.68 -25.75 28.13
CA GLY A 27 9.41 -27.01 28.20
C GLY A 27 8.59 -28.20 27.71
N ASP A 28 9.32 -29.07 27.00
CA ASP A 28 9.07 -30.47 26.72
C ASP A 28 8.59 -31.25 27.95
N PHE A 29 7.43 -31.92 27.87
CA PHE A 29 7.14 -33.11 28.66
C PHE A 29 6.26 -34.06 27.84
N GLY A 30 6.78 -35.28 27.70
CA GLY A 30 6.29 -36.30 26.80
C GLY A 30 5.05 -37.06 27.27
N GLU A 31 4.54 -37.80 26.30
CA GLU A 31 3.45 -38.76 26.36
C GLU A 31 3.74 -39.92 27.33
N ASP A 32 2.76 -40.28 28.17
CA ASP A 32 2.35 -41.66 28.52
C ASP A 32 1.05 -41.61 29.36
N GLY A 33 0.17 -42.60 29.18
CA GLY A 33 -0.74 -43.02 30.26
C GLY A 33 -2.23 -43.09 29.94
N SER A 34 -2.66 -44.27 29.50
CA SER A 34 -4.02 -44.75 29.27
C SER A 34 -5.00 -44.79 30.47
N MET A 35 -6.31 -44.63 30.18
CA MET A 35 -7.54 -45.16 30.88
C MET A 35 -7.72 -44.73 32.36
N VAL A 36 -8.90 -44.45 32.92
CA VAL A 36 -10.20 -45.16 32.95
C VAL A 36 -11.30 -44.15 33.40
N ASP A 37 -12.51 -44.40 32.91
CA ASP A 37 -13.85 -43.98 33.32
C ASP A 37 -14.11 -43.89 34.85
N GLU A 38 -14.85 -42.88 35.33
CA GLU A 38 -15.92 -43.01 36.35
C GLU A 38 -16.80 -41.74 36.35
N GLY A 39 -18.11 -41.94 36.16
CA GLY A 39 -19.14 -40.92 36.19
C GLY A 39 -19.51 -40.44 37.60
N GLY A 40 -20.14 -39.27 37.64
CA GLY A 40 -20.74 -38.69 38.85
C GLY A 40 -21.78 -37.66 38.45
N GLU A 41 -23.05 -38.08 38.46
CA GLU A 41 -24.23 -37.23 38.33
C GLU A 41 -24.36 -36.31 39.56
N GLY A 42 -24.77 -35.06 39.33
CA GLY A 42 -25.09 -34.09 40.37
C GLY A 42 -26.15 -33.11 39.86
N GLU A 43 -27.30 -33.11 40.54
CA GLU A 43 -28.60 -32.61 40.12
C GLU A 43 -28.74 -31.07 40.03
N SER A 44 -29.80 -30.69 39.30
CA SER A 44 -30.32 -29.36 39.03
C SER A 44 -30.79 -28.58 40.27
N GLU A 45 -30.63 -27.25 40.24
CA GLU A 45 -31.56 -26.33 40.88
C GLU A 45 -32.03 -25.27 39.87
N GLY A 46 -33.35 -25.18 39.70
CA GLY A 46 -34.02 -24.18 38.89
C GLY A 46 -34.27 -22.90 39.69
N GLY A 47 -34.00 -21.76 39.05
CA GLY A 47 -34.37 -20.43 39.51
C GLY A 47 -35.07 -19.67 38.39
N THR A 48 -36.40 -19.57 38.47
CA THR A 48 -37.24 -18.69 37.65
C THR A 48 -37.13 -17.26 38.12
N GLY A 49 -36.93 -16.28 37.23
CA GLY A 49 -37.06 -14.88 37.61
C GLY A 49 -36.72 -13.85 36.52
N ALA A 50 -37.78 -13.30 35.94
CA ALA A 50 -37.91 -11.94 35.39
C ALA A 50 -37.14 -11.60 34.09
N GLU A 51 -37.90 -11.63 33.01
CA GLU A 51 -37.69 -10.86 31.79
C GLU A 51 -37.62 -9.37 32.14
N THR A 52 -36.41 -8.80 32.12
CA THR A 52 -36.25 -7.37 31.87
C THR A 52 -36.00 -7.23 30.37
N GLU A 53 -36.96 -6.65 29.67
CA GLU A 53 -36.78 -6.12 28.31
C GLU A 53 -35.63 -5.11 28.36
N GLY A 54 -34.41 -5.61 28.10
CA GLY A 54 -33.28 -4.79 27.73
C GLY A 54 -33.60 -4.23 26.36
N THR A 55 -33.66 -2.91 26.25
CA THR A 55 -33.45 -2.21 24.99
C THR A 55 -32.25 -2.85 24.27
N PRO A 56 -32.35 -3.19 22.97
CA PRO A 56 -31.21 -3.75 22.25
C PRO A 56 -30.02 -2.82 22.45
N ALA A 57 -28.88 -3.39 22.86
CA ALA A 57 -27.62 -2.67 22.82
C ALA A 57 -27.45 -2.11 21.40
N GLU A 58 -27.13 -0.83 21.30
CA GLU A 58 -26.75 -0.20 20.03
C GLU A 58 -25.71 -1.09 19.35
N VAL A 59 -26.00 -1.51 18.11
CA VAL A 59 -25.06 -2.29 17.31
C VAL A 59 -23.80 -1.43 17.17
N PRO A 60 -22.64 -1.83 17.73
CA PRO A 60 -21.39 -1.11 17.51
C PRO A 60 -21.00 -1.35 16.05
N GLY A 61 -21.41 -0.45 15.17
CA GLY A 61 -21.31 -0.70 13.74
C GLY A 61 -21.71 0.47 12.85
N ASP A 62 -21.94 1.67 13.40
CA ASP A 62 -21.93 2.88 12.60
C ASP A 62 -20.54 3.51 12.66
N GLY A 63 -19.97 3.88 11.51
CA GLY A 63 -18.63 4.48 11.46
C GLY A 63 -18.50 5.74 12.31
N ARG A 64 -19.64 6.40 12.56
CA ARG A 64 -19.76 7.66 13.31
C ARG A 64 -19.26 7.57 14.75
N ALA A 65 -19.41 6.43 15.43
CA ALA A 65 -18.87 6.25 16.78
C ALA A 65 -17.33 6.44 16.81
N PHE A 66 -16.63 5.96 15.78
CA PHE A 66 -15.18 6.09 15.67
C PHE A 66 -14.74 7.52 15.33
N VAL A 67 -15.56 8.26 14.57
CA VAL A 67 -15.33 9.69 14.32
C VAL A 67 -15.42 10.49 15.61
N GLU A 68 -16.43 10.23 16.44
CA GLU A 68 -16.58 10.91 17.74
C GLU A 68 -15.48 10.54 18.74
N GLU A 69 -15.02 9.28 18.73
CA GLU A 69 -13.83 8.87 19.48
C GLU A 69 -12.58 9.61 19.00
N ALA A 70 -12.38 9.71 17.69
CA ALA A 70 -11.23 10.41 17.10
C ALA A 70 -11.20 11.89 17.51
N LYS A 71 -12.34 12.60 17.40
CA LYS A 71 -12.51 14.00 17.84
C LYS A 71 -12.09 14.21 19.29
N LYS A 72 -12.46 13.27 20.16
CA LYS A 72 -12.21 13.35 21.60
C LYS A 72 -10.75 13.06 21.94
N GLU A 73 -10.18 12.02 21.35
CA GLU A 73 -8.85 11.52 21.74
C GLU A 73 -7.71 12.24 20.99
N PHE A 74 -7.97 12.78 19.79
CA PHE A 74 -6.95 13.38 18.91
C PHE A 74 -7.35 14.78 18.38
N PRO A 75 -7.53 15.80 19.22
CA PRO A 75 -7.97 17.12 18.76
C PRO A 75 -6.92 17.87 17.91
N THR A 76 -5.65 17.51 18.01
CA THR A 76 -4.55 18.14 17.25
C THR A 76 -3.63 17.09 16.63
N TYR A 77 -2.87 17.51 15.61
CA TYR A 77 -1.82 16.65 15.04
C TYR A 77 -0.78 16.24 16.10
N LEU A 78 -0.43 17.13 17.04
CA LEU A 78 0.48 16.77 18.13
C LEU A 78 -0.08 15.65 19.01
N ASP A 79 -1.38 15.70 19.36
CA ASP A 79 -2.03 14.62 20.11
C ASP A 79 -1.97 13.29 19.35
N LEU A 80 -2.26 13.32 18.05
CA LEU A 80 -2.18 12.14 17.18
C LEU A 80 -0.75 11.58 17.15
N HIS A 81 0.25 12.44 16.96
CA HIS A 81 1.65 12.02 16.86
C HIS A 81 2.16 11.43 18.18
N GLU A 82 1.89 12.06 19.31
CA GLU A 82 2.38 11.62 20.62
C GLU A 82 1.67 10.35 21.11
N LYS A 83 0.35 10.23 20.89
CA LYS A 83 -0.45 9.11 21.39
C LYS A 83 -0.38 7.88 20.48
N VAL A 84 -0.23 8.08 19.16
CA VAL A 84 -0.31 7.02 18.16
C VAL A 84 1.03 6.80 17.50
N ILE A 85 1.52 7.75 16.70
CA ILE A 85 2.69 7.56 15.82
C ILE A 85 3.94 7.20 16.62
N THR A 86 4.23 7.96 17.68
CA THR A 86 5.44 7.73 18.50
C THR A 86 5.41 6.36 19.18
N ARG A 87 4.23 5.95 19.66
CA ARG A 87 4.02 4.69 20.39
C ARG A 87 4.02 3.47 19.47
N THR A 88 3.42 3.60 18.29
CA THR A 88 3.07 2.48 17.43
C THR A 88 4.04 2.35 16.25
N CYS A 89 4.48 3.47 15.69
CA CYS A 89 5.29 3.48 14.47
C CYS A 89 6.78 3.64 14.78
N THR A 90 7.16 4.33 15.88
CA THR A 90 8.57 4.57 16.25
C THR A 90 8.98 4.17 17.67
N PRO A 91 8.48 3.06 18.26
CA PRO A 91 8.71 2.76 19.69
C PRO A 91 10.15 2.46 20.06
N PHE A 92 10.98 2.06 19.09
CA PHE A 92 12.33 1.57 19.34
C PHE A 92 13.37 2.38 18.57
N PRO A 93 14.51 2.75 19.18
CA PRO A 93 15.58 3.45 18.49
C PRO A 93 16.18 2.62 17.34
N ASN A 94 16.47 3.24 16.20
CA ASN A 94 17.12 2.64 15.02
C ASN A 94 16.39 1.45 14.38
N VAL A 95 15.12 1.19 14.72
CA VAL A 95 14.25 0.23 14.04
C VAL A 95 12.85 0.86 13.96
N CYS A 96 12.01 0.41 13.02
CA CYS A 96 10.62 0.91 12.87
C CYS A 96 10.56 2.44 12.66
N HIS A 97 10.79 2.91 11.43
CA HIS A 97 10.59 4.32 11.02
C HIS A 97 11.27 5.35 11.95
N ASN A 98 12.48 5.01 12.41
CA ASN A 98 13.31 5.81 13.32
C ASN A 98 14.47 6.47 12.54
N ASN A 99 15.42 7.11 13.21
CA ASN A 99 16.54 7.87 12.60
C ASN A 99 17.45 7.13 11.59
N LYS A 100 17.24 5.84 11.35
CA LYS A 100 17.96 4.99 10.39
C LYS A 100 17.05 4.20 9.46
N GLU A 101 15.73 4.35 9.61
CA GLU A 101 14.72 3.64 8.84
C GLU A 101 13.83 4.70 8.20
N TYR A 102 13.68 4.68 6.89
CA TYR A 102 12.81 5.61 6.18
C TYR A 102 11.36 5.07 6.14
N PRO A 103 10.33 5.93 6.19
CA PRO A 103 10.37 7.33 6.62
C PRO A 103 10.76 7.49 8.10
N ASP A 104 11.36 8.63 8.47
CA ASP A 104 11.62 9.00 9.87
C ASP A 104 10.36 9.65 10.46
N LEU A 105 9.68 8.95 11.36
CA LEU A 105 8.41 9.38 11.95
C LEU A 105 8.54 9.84 13.41
N ARG A 106 9.77 10.02 13.92
CA ARG A 106 10.01 10.26 15.37
C ARG A 106 9.50 11.58 15.89
N THR A 107 9.40 12.59 15.04
CA THR A 107 8.95 13.92 15.44
C THR A 107 7.83 14.39 14.53
N PRO A 108 6.92 15.23 15.03
CA PRO A 108 5.89 15.84 14.19
C PRO A 108 6.48 16.51 12.94
N GLN A 109 7.63 17.19 13.10
CA GLN A 109 8.28 17.86 11.97
C GLN A 109 8.90 16.89 10.96
N ALA A 110 9.41 15.74 11.40
CA ALA A 110 9.96 14.74 10.49
C ALA A 110 8.87 14.11 9.62
N MET A 111 7.73 13.80 10.24
CA MET A 111 6.55 13.27 9.53
C MET A 111 5.93 14.34 8.61
N LEU A 112 5.81 15.60 9.02
CA LEU A 112 5.43 16.70 8.11
C LEU A 112 6.40 16.86 6.92
N GLY A 113 7.67 16.54 7.11
CA GLY A 113 8.67 16.55 6.04
C GLY A 113 8.43 15.50 4.93
N MET A 114 7.51 14.55 5.15
CA MET A 114 7.11 13.54 4.15
C MET A 114 6.03 14.06 3.19
N LEU A 115 5.43 15.22 3.45
CA LEU A 115 4.47 15.84 2.54
C LEU A 115 5.10 16.04 1.16
N GLY A 116 4.44 15.49 0.15
CA GLY A 116 4.87 15.54 -1.25
C GLY A 116 6.09 14.68 -1.59
N LYS A 117 6.54 13.78 -0.69
CA LYS A 117 7.68 12.88 -0.99
C LYS A 117 7.23 11.66 -1.79
N PRO A 118 8.11 11.07 -2.62
CA PRO A 118 7.86 9.78 -3.24
C PRO A 118 7.59 8.70 -2.20
N CYS A 119 6.81 7.69 -2.58
CA CYS A 119 6.54 6.53 -1.72
C CYS A 119 7.82 5.88 -1.19
N ASN A 120 7.75 5.36 0.03
CA ASN A 120 8.76 4.50 0.62
C ASN A 120 8.72 3.07 0.03
N LEU A 121 9.12 2.93 -1.22
CA LEU A 121 9.34 1.62 -1.85
C LEU A 121 10.79 1.16 -1.69
N ASP A 122 10.97 -0.16 -1.67
CA ASP A 122 12.30 -0.76 -1.76
C ASP A 122 12.85 -0.55 -3.18
N VAL A 123 13.71 0.45 -3.32
CA VAL A 123 14.30 0.88 -4.61
C VAL A 123 15.35 -0.10 -5.17
N GLU A 124 15.64 -1.19 -4.46
CA GLU A 124 16.66 -2.16 -4.91
C GLU A 124 16.23 -2.97 -6.14
N ASP A 125 14.93 -3.10 -6.41
CA ASP A 125 14.40 -3.73 -7.61
C ASP A 125 13.30 -2.87 -8.26
N PRO A 126 13.68 -1.96 -9.20
CA PRO A 126 12.73 -1.10 -9.91
C PRO A 126 11.61 -1.86 -10.62
N LEU A 127 11.83 -3.14 -10.96
CA LEU A 127 10.85 -3.99 -11.63
C LEU A 127 9.66 -4.38 -10.74
N ASN A 128 9.74 -4.16 -9.43
CA ASN A 128 8.64 -4.39 -8.49
C ASN A 128 7.98 -3.09 -8.02
N THR A 129 8.22 -1.98 -8.70
CA THR A 129 7.58 -0.70 -8.36
C THR A 129 6.07 -0.84 -8.54
N TYR A 130 5.31 -0.46 -7.51
CA TYR A 130 3.86 -0.41 -7.58
C TYR A 130 3.43 0.81 -8.40
N ASN A 131 2.51 0.62 -9.35
CA ASN A 131 2.15 1.63 -10.34
C ASN A 131 1.74 2.96 -9.71
N GLY A 132 0.89 2.95 -8.68
CA GLY A 132 0.51 4.17 -7.97
C GLY A 132 1.70 4.94 -7.37
N CYS A 133 2.84 4.31 -7.15
CA CYS A 133 4.06 4.91 -6.62
C CYS A 133 5.14 5.19 -7.67
N GLU A 134 4.83 5.02 -8.95
CA GLU A 134 5.73 5.39 -10.03
C GLU A 134 5.97 6.90 -10.03
N PRO A 135 7.22 7.36 -10.22
CA PRO A 135 7.54 8.77 -10.13
C PRO A 135 7.20 9.52 -11.43
N GLU A 136 7.11 10.83 -11.34
CA GLU A 136 7.09 11.67 -12.54
C GLU A 136 8.41 11.51 -13.33
N GLY A 137 8.30 10.98 -14.55
CA GLY A 137 9.42 10.83 -15.47
C GLY A 137 9.87 12.15 -16.10
N ASP A 138 11.13 12.22 -16.50
CA ASP A 138 11.62 13.32 -17.34
C ASP A 138 10.98 13.23 -18.74
N VAL A 139 10.71 14.38 -19.35
CA VAL A 139 10.07 14.49 -20.66
C VAL A 139 11.14 14.71 -21.74
N LEU A 140 11.15 13.84 -22.74
CA LEU A 140 11.92 14.04 -23.96
C LEU A 140 11.14 14.98 -24.89
N ARG A 141 11.80 16.01 -25.43
CA ARG A 141 11.24 16.87 -26.48
C ARG A 141 12.16 16.95 -27.69
N PHE A 142 11.63 16.69 -28.88
CA PHE A 142 12.35 16.87 -30.13
C PHE A 142 12.57 18.36 -30.43
N THR A 143 13.81 18.74 -30.71
CA THR A 143 14.19 20.14 -31.00
C THR A 143 14.52 20.37 -32.47
N THR A 144 14.78 19.31 -33.22
CA THR A 144 15.01 19.35 -34.67
C THR A 144 14.25 18.22 -35.37
N GLY A 145 14.26 18.26 -36.70
CA GLY A 145 13.79 17.15 -37.52
C GLY A 145 12.27 16.99 -37.62
N SER A 146 11.85 15.76 -37.89
CA SER A 146 10.51 15.44 -38.41
C SER A 146 9.41 15.56 -37.34
N ASN A 147 9.81 15.43 -36.08
CA ASN A 147 8.92 15.49 -34.91
C ASN A 147 9.18 16.72 -34.05
N MET A 148 9.80 17.79 -34.58
CA MET A 148 10.13 19.00 -33.81
C MET A 148 8.92 19.51 -33.00
N GLY A 149 9.10 19.61 -31.68
CA GLY A 149 8.07 20.03 -30.72
C GLY A 149 7.25 18.88 -30.12
N PHE A 150 7.30 17.67 -30.67
CA PHE A 150 6.75 16.48 -30.02
C PHE A 150 7.48 16.22 -28.70
N ALA A 151 6.71 15.95 -27.66
CA ALA A 151 7.22 15.72 -26.32
C ALA A 151 6.46 14.56 -25.67
N THR A 152 7.17 13.69 -24.96
CA THR A 152 6.61 12.54 -24.27
C THR A 152 7.52 12.11 -23.11
N THR A 153 6.95 11.48 -22.10
CA THR A 153 7.64 11.01 -20.90
C THR A 153 8.60 9.86 -21.24
N ILE A 154 9.78 9.86 -20.63
CA ILE A 154 10.74 8.77 -20.70
C ILE A 154 10.28 7.70 -19.69
N GLY A 155 9.83 6.56 -20.20
CA GLY A 155 9.41 5.40 -19.40
C GLY A 155 10.58 4.76 -18.70
N HIS A 156 11.56 4.24 -19.46
CA HIS A 156 12.78 3.69 -18.90
C HIS A 156 13.97 3.85 -19.85
N VAL A 157 15.17 3.53 -19.36
CA VAL A 157 16.43 3.63 -20.09
C VAL A 157 17.12 2.26 -20.15
N GLU A 158 17.52 1.84 -21.34
CA GLU A 158 18.33 0.65 -21.55
C GLU A 158 19.73 1.03 -22.06
N LEU A 159 20.76 0.59 -21.32
CA LEU A 159 22.16 0.78 -21.69
C LEU A 159 22.63 -0.41 -22.53
N VAL A 160 23.04 -0.15 -23.78
CA VAL A 160 23.60 -1.19 -24.66
C VAL A 160 25.10 -1.30 -24.40
N PRO A 161 25.60 -2.41 -23.86
CA PRO A 161 27.02 -2.55 -23.55
C PRO A 161 27.87 -2.65 -24.82
N SER A 162 29.06 -2.05 -24.78
CA SER A 162 30.06 -2.17 -25.84
C SER A 162 30.87 -3.47 -25.70
N LEU A 163 31.39 -3.98 -26.82
CA LEU A 163 32.29 -5.15 -26.81
C LEU A 163 33.65 -4.86 -26.15
N GLU A 164 34.03 -3.59 -26.05
CA GLU A 164 35.30 -3.14 -25.47
C GLU A 164 35.15 -2.73 -23.99
N GLY A 165 33.92 -2.79 -23.45
CA GLY A 165 33.55 -2.27 -22.13
C GLY A 165 33.00 -0.84 -22.20
N GLY A 166 32.07 -0.51 -21.30
CA GLY A 166 31.31 0.74 -21.33
C GLY A 166 30.01 0.64 -22.13
N VAL A 167 29.40 1.79 -22.44
CA VAL A 167 28.10 1.88 -23.12
C VAL A 167 28.32 2.26 -24.59
N ALA A 168 27.81 1.44 -25.51
CA ALA A 168 27.89 1.67 -26.95
C ALA A 168 26.75 2.56 -27.49
N ALA A 169 25.57 2.39 -26.92
CA ALA A 169 24.37 3.14 -27.26
C ALA A 169 23.41 3.14 -26.06
N ILE A 170 22.48 4.08 -26.07
CA ILE A 170 21.40 4.16 -25.08
C ILE A 170 20.08 4.13 -25.83
N THR A 171 19.13 3.34 -25.35
CA THR A 171 17.75 3.35 -25.82
C THR A 171 16.89 4.02 -24.75
N LEU A 172 16.13 5.05 -25.14
CA LEU A 172 15.10 5.65 -24.30
C LEU A 172 13.75 5.12 -24.76
N PHE A 173 13.02 4.50 -23.85
CA PHE A 173 11.64 4.05 -24.06
C PHE A 173 10.68 5.14 -23.61
N LEU A 174 9.59 5.33 -24.34
CA LEU A 174 8.73 6.51 -24.28
C LEU A 174 7.28 6.11 -23.99
N ALA A 175 6.53 6.98 -23.31
CA ALA A 175 5.10 6.78 -23.06
C ALA A 175 4.27 6.78 -24.35
N GLU A 176 4.59 7.72 -25.26
CA GLU A 176 3.89 7.84 -26.54
C GLU A 176 4.79 7.48 -27.73
N PRO A 177 4.26 6.74 -28.73
CA PRO A 177 5.01 6.39 -29.92
C PRO A 177 5.31 7.63 -30.77
N VAL A 178 6.51 7.68 -31.35
CA VAL A 178 6.97 8.80 -32.17
C VAL A 178 6.11 8.93 -33.45
N PRO A 179 5.45 10.07 -33.71
CA PRO A 179 4.41 10.17 -34.75
C PRO A 179 4.89 9.96 -36.19
N ALA A 180 6.01 10.58 -36.55
CA ALA A 180 6.60 10.51 -37.89
C ALA A 180 7.93 9.78 -37.84
N GLY A 181 8.32 9.13 -38.93
CA GLY A 181 9.67 8.57 -39.07
C GLY A 181 10.68 9.64 -39.49
N MET A 182 11.97 9.38 -39.24
CA MET A 182 13.05 10.22 -39.74
C MET A 182 13.02 10.33 -41.27
N ILE A 183 13.21 11.55 -41.79
CA ILE A 183 13.32 11.80 -43.23
C ILE A 183 14.63 11.22 -43.78
N ASP A 184 15.74 11.37 -43.05
CA ASP A 184 17.06 10.91 -43.44
C ASP A 184 17.72 10.16 -42.27
N PRO A 185 17.79 8.81 -42.31
CA PRO A 185 18.46 8.01 -41.29
C PRO A 185 19.96 8.30 -41.12
N SER A 186 20.59 8.99 -42.08
CA SER A 186 21.99 9.40 -42.00
C SER A 186 22.21 10.77 -41.34
N SER A 187 21.13 11.48 -41.01
CA SER A 187 21.12 12.77 -40.33
C SER A 187 20.38 12.65 -38.99
N PRO A 188 21.06 12.21 -37.91
CA PRO A 188 20.44 12.07 -36.60
C PRO A 188 19.87 13.40 -36.08
N GLU A 189 18.79 13.31 -35.34
CA GLU A 189 18.06 14.46 -34.82
C GLU A 189 18.51 14.83 -33.39
N SER A 190 17.99 15.94 -32.89
CA SER A 190 18.31 16.49 -31.56
C SER A 190 17.08 16.50 -30.65
N ILE A 191 17.31 16.25 -29.37
CA ILE A 191 16.31 16.32 -28.32
C ILE A 191 16.82 17.18 -27.15
N GLU A 192 15.89 17.65 -26.35
CA GLU A 192 16.18 18.11 -25.01
C GLU A 192 15.37 17.31 -24.00
N ILE A 193 15.94 17.13 -22.81
CA ILE A 193 15.31 16.43 -21.70
C ILE A 193 14.85 17.50 -20.71
N LEU A 194 13.59 17.44 -20.33
CA LEU A 194 12.89 18.39 -19.49
C LEU A 194 12.46 17.70 -18.20
N ARG A 195 12.61 18.40 -17.08
CA ARG A 195 12.17 17.93 -15.76
C ARG A 195 11.08 18.85 -15.23
N THR A 196 9.98 18.26 -14.76
CA THR A 196 8.95 19.01 -14.04
C THR A 196 9.49 19.47 -12.69
N THR A 197 9.24 20.74 -12.38
CA THR A 197 9.59 21.37 -11.09
C THR A 197 8.43 22.25 -10.65
N ASP A 198 8.41 22.68 -9.39
CA ASP A 198 7.43 23.63 -8.85
C ASP A 198 7.35 24.95 -9.64
N THR A 199 8.43 25.29 -10.38
CA THR A 199 8.53 26.52 -11.18
C THR A 199 8.23 26.32 -12.68
N GLY A 200 7.84 25.10 -13.06
CA GLY A 200 7.60 24.67 -14.43
C GLY A 200 8.67 23.72 -14.95
N MET A 201 8.71 23.52 -16.28
CA MET A 201 9.68 22.62 -16.91
C MET A 201 11.08 23.23 -16.98
N LEU A 202 12.06 22.50 -16.46
CA LEU A 202 13.49 22.83 -16.53
C LEU A 202 14.19 21.93 -17.55
N THR A 203 14.93 22.50 -18.49
CA THR A 203 15.84 21.70 -19.33
C THR A 203 17.00 21.17 -18.49
N VAL A 204 17.08 19.85 -18.34
CA VAL A 204 18.15 19.16 -17.60
C VAL A 204 19.27 18.64 -18.50
N GLY A 205 19.01 18.50 -19.80
CA GLY A 205 20.08 18.29 -20.77
C GLY A 205 19.61 18.29 -22.22
N ARG A 206 20.58 18.12 -23.12
CA ARG A 206 20.38 18.13 -24.57
C ARG A 206 21.26 17.08 -25.22
N VAL A 207 20.68 16.35 -26.17
CA VAL A 207 21.38 15.38 -26.99
C VAL A 207 21.30 15.89 -28.42
N GLU A 208 22.44 16.27 -28.98
CA GLU A 208 22.51 16.98 -30.26
C GLU A 208 23.00 16.05 -31.36
N ASN A 209 22.25 15.99 -32.47
CA ASN A 209 22.59 15.24 -33.68
C ASN A 209 23.02 13.79 -33.42
N ALA A 210 22.28 13.09 -32.54
CA ALA A 210 22.59 11.70 -32.17
C ALA A 210 21.35 10.80 -32.02
N VAL A 211 20.15 11.36 -32.13
CA VAL A 211 18.91 10.60 -31.93
C VAL A 211 18.43 9.98 -33.23
N THR A 212 18.16 8.67 -33.20
CA THR A 212 17.58 7.91 -34.31
C THR A 212 16.35 7.12 -33.87
N TYR A 213 15.38 6.95 -34.76
CA TYR A 213 14.10 6.30 -34.46
C TYR A 213 13.35 5.91 -35.75
N SER A 214 12.29 5.10 -35.59
CA SER A 214 11.36 4.74 -36.66
C SER A 214 9.99 5.37 -36.45
N ALA A 215 9.12 5.38 -37.47
CA ALA A 215 7.76 5.86 -37.29
C ALA A 215 6.94 4.89 -36.42
N GLY A 216 6.18 5.41 -35.46
CA GLY A 216 5.24 4.65 -34.64
C GLY A 216 5.88 3.72 -33.61
N VAL A 217 7.17 3.91 -33.29
CA VAL A 217 7.83 3.20 -32.19
C VAL A 217 7.90 4.10 -30.96
N ASP A 218 7.85 3.48 -29.80
CA ASP A 218 8.01 4.03 -28.45
C ASP A 218 9.46 4.04 -27.99
N ALA A 219 10.43 3.87 -28.90
CA ALA A 219 11.84 3.79 -28.56
C ALA A 219 12.69 4.68 -29.47
N VAL A 220 13.57 5.47 -28.86
CA VAL A 220 14.59 6.26 -29.57
C VAL A 220 15.98 5.79 -29.16
N GLN A 221 16.90 5.70 -30.10
CA GLN A 221 18.29 5.33 -29.84
C GLN A 221 19.20 6.54 -29.93
N ILE A 222 20.12 6.65 -28.97
CA ILE A 222 21.19 7.63 -28.96
C ILE A 222 22.45 6.96 -29.50
N LEU A 223 22.74 7.25 -30.77
CA LEU A 223 23.94 6.76 -31.45
C LEU A 223 25.15 7.66 -31.15
N SER A 224 26.34 7.13 -31.40
CA SER A 224 27.60 7.86 -31.16
C SER A 224 27.67 8.40 -29.72
N TYR A 225 27.16 7.63 -28.77
CA TYR A 225 27.13 7.97 -27.35
C TYR A 225 28.52 8.40 -26.85
N GLU A 226 29.58 7.67 -27.23
CA GLU A 226 30.97 7.99 -26.89
C GLU A 226 31.43 9.40 -27.35
N ALA A 227 30.79 9.98 -28.37
CA ALA A 227 31.11 11.31 -28.88
C ALA A 227 30.33 12.44 -28.16
N GLN A 228 29.39 12.09 -27.28
CA GLN A 228 28.64 13.07 -26.48
C GLN A 228 29.50 13.64 -25.35
N PRO A 229 29.19 14.86 -24.86
CA PRO A 229 29.83 15.43 -23.67
C PRO A 229 29.60 14.56 -22.43
N SER A 230 30.51 14.62 -21.45
CA SER A 230 30.40 13.86 -20.20
C SER A 230 29.14 14.19 -19.40
N GLU A 231 28.64 15.43 -19.48
CA GLU A 231 27.40 15.83 -18.82
C GLU A 231 26.18 15.12 -19.41
N VAL A 232 26.23 14.75 -20.69
CA VAL A 232 25.19 13.95 -21.35
C VAL A 232 25.32 12.49 -20.93
N HIS A 233 26.54 12.00 -20.70
CA HIS A 233 26.75 10.65 -20.18
C HIS A 233 26.16 10.50 -18.78
N ASP A 234 26.53 11.40 -17.87
CA ASP A 234 26.01 11.42 -16.50
C ASP A 234 24.47 11.55 -16.51
N LEU A 235 23.93 12.40 -17.38
CA LEU A 235 22.48 12.53 -17.52
C LEU A 235 21.80 11.21 -17.90
N LEU A 236 22.26 10.60 -19.00
CA LEU A 236 21.57 9.45 -19.58
C LEU A 236 21.77 8.15 -18.79
N GLU A 237 22.89 8.01 -18.06
CA GLU A 237 23.18 6.81 -17.28
C GLU A 237 22.61 6.84 -15.85
N VAL A 238 22.57 8.01 -15.20
CA VAL A 238 22.24 8.07 -13.76
C VAL A 238 21.23 9.14 -13.37
N ASP A 239 21.17 10.28 -14.06
CA ASP A 239 20.34 11.40 -13.58
C ASP A 239 18.95 11.47 -14.22
N ILE A 240 18.65 10.71 -15.28
CA ILE A 240 17.28 10.62 -15.83
C ILE A 240 16.33 10.08 -14.75
N ARG A 241 15.19 10.76 -14.58
CA ARG A 241 14.04 10.22 -13.87
C ARG A 241 13.19 9.43 -14.85
N VAL A 242 13.03 8.14 -14.58
CA VAL A 242 12.23 7.19 -15.37
C VAL A 242 10.80 7.18 -14.84
N GLY A 243 9.81 7.28 -15.73
CA GLY A 243 8.39 7.31 -15.36
C GLY A 243 7.73 5.94 -15.20
N ASP A 244 8.31 4.91 -15.82
CA ASP A 244 7.84 3.51 -15.80
C ASP A 244 9.03 2.61 -15.42
N PRO A 245 9.43 2.59 -14.14
CA PRO A 245 10.53 1.75 -13.68
C PRO A 245 10.24 0.25 -13.76
N ASN A 246 8.96 -0.17 -13.70
CA ASN A 246 8.60 -1.59 -13.72
C ASN A 246 8.41 -2.18 -15.13
N GLN A 247 8.36 -1.31 -16.14
CA GLN A 247 8.29 -1.62 -17.56
C GLN A 247 7.00 -2.33 -17.96
N ASP A 248 5.88 -2.05 -17.28
CA ASP A 248 4.58 -2.61 -17.62
C ASP A 248 3.77 -1.73 -18.59
N GLY A 249 4.29 -0.53 -18.90
CA GLY A 249 3.67 0.44 -19.81
C GLY A 249 2.62 1.33 -19.14
N ILE A 250 2.44 1.22 -17.82
CA ILE A 250 1.67 2.16 -17.02
C ILE A 250 2.62 3.24 -16.51
N PHE A 251 2.12 4.48 -16.44
CA PHE A 251 2.86 5.64 -15.98
C PHE A 251 2.07 6.24 -14.82
N GLY A 252 2.18 5.66 -13.64
CA GLY A 252 1.27 5.93 -12.54
C GLY A 252 1.28 7.37 -12.04
N ALA A 253 2.35 8.14 -12.27
CA ALA A 253 2.36 9.58 -12.01
C ALA A 253 1.45 10.40 -12.93
N GLU A 254 1.13 9.89 -14.12
CA GLU A 254 0.21 10.52 -15.08
C GLU A 254 -1.27 10.16 -14.79
N GLU A 255 -1.50 9.07 -14.05
CA GLU A 255 -2.81 8.63 -13.58
C GLU A 255 -3.20 9.36 -12.28
N VAL A 256 -3.80 10.55 -12.44
CA VAL A 256 -4.08 11.50 -11.34
C VAL A 256 -4.82 10.87 -10.14
N ASP A 257 -5.75 9.95 -10.41
CA ASP A 257 -6.58 9.30 -9.40
C ASP A 257 -5.88 8.11 -8.72
N GLU A 258 -4.80 7.58 -9.31
CA GLU A 258 -4.05 6.44 -8.81
C GLU A 258 -2.67 6.82 -8.25
N HIS A 259 -2.17 8.02 -8.57
CA HIS A 259 -0.87 8.48 -8.10
C HIS A 259 -0.83 8.75 -6.59
N LEU A 260 0.08 8.03 -5.93
CA LEU A 260 0.37 8.07 -4.52
C LEU A 260 1.68 8.82 -4.25
N LEU A 261 1.65 9.63 -3.19
CA LEU A 261 2.85 10.18 -2.53
C LEU A 261 2.93 9.59 -1.13
N GLU A 262 4.11 9.61 -0.49
CA GLU A 262 4.27 9.13 0.89
C GLU A 262 3.20 9.74 1.80
N LEU A 263 3.04 11.07 1.72
CA LEU A 263 1.89 11.82 2.18
C LEU A 263 1.51 12.86 1.11
N LYS A 264 0.30 12.77 0.57
CA LYS A 264 -0.26 13.71 -0.39
C LYS A 264 -1.14 14.71 0.35
N ALA A 265 -0.73 15.98 0.36
CA ALA A 265 -1.44 17.01 1.10
C ALA A 265 -2.88 17.14 0.62
N GLY A 266 -3.85 17.14 1.55
CA GLY A 266 -5.27 17.24 1.20
C GLY A 266 -5.92 15.94 0.72
N ASP A 267 -5.14 14.87 0.52
CA ASP A 267 -5.62 13.64 -0.11
C ASP A 267 -5.18 12.39 0.69
N PRO A 268 -6.03 11.92 1.62
CA PRO A 268 -5.74 10.70 2.37
C PRO A 268 -5.74 9.45 1.49
N TRP A 269 -6.55 9.40 0.42
CA TRP A 269 -6.59 8.25 -0.49
C TRP A 269 -5.33 8.17 -1.35
N GLY A 270 -4.85 9.32 -1.84
CA GLY A 270 -3.58 9.43 -2.54
C GLY A 270 -2.32 9.40 -1.65
N SER A 271 -2.46 9.06 -0.35
CA SER A 271 -1.33 8.98 0.58
C SER A 271 -0.91 7.53 0.84
N TYR A 272 0.25 7.14 0.30
CA TYR A 272 0.83 5.80 0.42
C TYR A 272 0.92 5.31 1.87
N MET A 273 1.31 6.17 2.82
CA MET A 273 1.38 5.80 4.23
C MET A 273 0.01 5.29 4.75
N LEU A 274 -1.09 5.99 4.42
CA LEU A 274 -2.42 5.57 4.85
C LEU A 274 -2.83 4.28 4.14
N GLN A 275 -2.61 4.19 2.82
CA GLN A 275 -2.90 2.98 2.06
C GLN A 275 -2.12 1.77 2.59
N ARG A 276 -0.87 1.96 3.03
CA ARG A 276 -0.03 0.93 3.63
C ARG A 276 -0.50 0.50 5.02
N LEU A 277 -1.05 1.41 5.83
CA LEU A 277 -1.65 1.10 7.13
C LEU A 277 -2.97 0.32 6.97
N GLN A 278 -3.69 0.56 5.88
CA GLN A 278 -4.96 -0.11 5.59
C GLN A 278 -4.81 -1.38 4.75
N GLY A 279 -3.62 -1.63 4.20
CA GLY A 279 -3.33 -2.82 3.39
C GLY A 279 -3.85 -2.75 1.96
N ASN A 280 -4.02 -1.54 1.42
CA ASN A 280 -4.52 -1.28 0.07
C ASN A 280 -3.41 -1.22 -0.99
N VAL A 281 -2.14 -1.43 -0.59
CA VAL A 281 -0.96 -1.41 -1.48
C VAL A 281 -0.11 -2.66 -1.30
N PRO A 282 0.64 -3.11 -2.34
CA PRO A 282 1.37 -4.37 -2.31
C PRO A 282 2.37 -4.50 -1.15
N GLY A 283 2.31 -5.62 -0.43
CA GLY A 283 3.16 -5.99 0.69
C GLY A 283 2.45 -5.98 2.04
N SER A 284 3.13 -6.44 3.10
CA SER A 284 2.51 -6.59 4.42
C SER A 284 2.10 -5.23 5.01
N PRO A 285 0.84 -5.09 5.49
CA PRO A 285 0.40 -3.83 6.07
C PRO A 285 1.17 -3.46 7.34
N MET A 286 1.30 -2.16 7.59
CA MET A 286 1.97 -1.62 8.78
C MET A 286 0.96 -1.39 9.91
N PRO A 287 1.39 -1.43 11.19
CA PRO A 287 2.73 -1.71 11.70
C PRO A 287 3.04 -3.23 11.81
N LEU A 288 4.25 -3.65 11.42
CA LEU A 288 4.64 -5.08 11.47
C LEU A 288 4.92 -5.62 12.87
N ALA A 289 5.38 -4.76 13.78
CA ALA A 289 5.91 -5.17 15.10
C ALA A 289 4.99 -4.78 16.27
N ASN A 290 3.90 -4.06 16.02
CA ASN A 290 2.99 -3.54 17.04
C ASN A 290 1.55 -3.89 16.69
N GLN A 291 0.64 -3.62 17.61
CA GLN A 291 -0.79 -3.77 17.32
C GLN A 291 -1.20 -2.84 16.18
N PRO A 292 -2.08 -3.29 15.27
CA PRO A 292 -2.72 -2.43 14.29
C PRO A 292 -3.40 -1.23 14.93
N LEU A 293 -3.58 -0.15 14.16
CA LEU A 293 -4.23 1.07 14.63
C LEU A 293 -5.71 0.84 14.94
N SER A 294 -6.32 1.63 15.80
CA SER A 294 -7.79 1.63 15.93
C SER A 294 -8.44 2.35 14.74
N ALA A 295 -9.74 2.12 14.52
CA ALA A 295 -10.51 2.84 13.51
C ALA A 295 -10.48 4.36 13.74
N ALA A 296 -10.58 4.80 15.00
CA ALA A 296 -10.48 6.20 15.38
C ALA A 296 -9.09 6.79 15.09
N GLU A 297 -8.01 6.01 15.29
CA GLU A 297 -6.65 6.41 14.94
C GLU A 297 -6.49 6.55 13.41
N VAL A 298 -7.08 5.66 12.62
CA VAL A 298 -7.10 5.76 11.15
C VAL A 298 -7.86 6.99 10.67
N VAL A 299 -9.07 7.24 11.20
CA VAL A 299 -9.87 8.45 10.88
C VAL A 299 -9.09 9.72 11.25
N ALA A 300 -8.41 9.74 12.40
CA ALA A 300 -7.58 10.87 12.81
C ALA A 300 -6.41 11.13 11.84
N ILE A 301 -5.71 10.07 11.40
CA ILE A 301 -4.65 10.21 10.39
C ILE A 301 -5.21 10.74 9.08
N ALA A 302 -6.32 10.17 8.59
CA ALA A 302 -6.92 10.59 7.33
C ALA A 302 -7.38 12.05 7.35
N CYS A 303 -8.09 12.47 8.40
CA CYS A 303 -8.54 13.86 8.53
C CYS A 303 -7.41 14.84 8.80
N TRP A 304 -6.33 14.40 9.47
CA TRP A 304 -5.13 15.22 9.56
C TRP A 304 -4.48 15.43 8.19
N ILE A 305 -4.29 14.37 7.39
CA ILE A 305 -3.75 14.46 6.02
C ILE A 305 -4.59 15.40 5.18
N GLU A 306 -5.91 15.27 5.23
CA GLU A 306 -6.84 16.15 4.50
C GLU A 306 -6.68 17.61 4.92
N GLY A 307 -6.47 17.89 6.21
CA GLY A 307 -6.23 19.25 6.70
C GLY A 307 -4.87 19.84 6.31
N THR A 308 -3.90 19.06 5.83
CA THR A 308 -2.53 19.57 5.56
C THR A 308 -2.42 20.49 4.34
N ASP A 309 -3.40 20.52 3.44
CA ASP A 309 -3.44 21.46 2.32
C ASP A 309 -4.00 22.85 2.72
N GLN A 310 -4.57 22.95 3.92
CA GLN A 310 -5.16 24.18 4.44
C GLN A 310 -4.08 25.11 5.04
N PRO A 311 -4.34 26.43 5.10
CA PRO A 311 -3.46 27.36 5.78
C PRO A 311 -3.19 26.93 7.24
N GLU A 312 -1.91 26.85 7.62
CA GLU A 312 -1.46 26.40 8.94
C GLU A 312 -1.72 24.91 9.25
N GLY A 313 -2.24 24.14 8.29
CA GLY A 313 -2.48 22.69 8.41
C GLY A 313 -1.20 21.85 8.48
N ASP A 314 -0.09 22.39 7.94
CA ASP A 314 1.26 21.81 7.98
C ASP A 314 2.00 22.10 9.31
N SER A 315 1.26 22.37 10.38
CA SER A 315 1.79 22.69 11.71
C SER A 315 1.63 21.52 12.68
N PRO A 316 2.63 21.24 13.54
CA PRO A 316 2.51 20.34 14.69
C PRO A 316 1.28 20.62 15.56
N TYR A 317 0.87 21.90 15.65
CA TYR A 317 -0.21 22.34 16.52
C TYR A 317 -1.55 22.54 15.79
N ALA A 318 -1.63 22.14 14.52
CA ALA A 318 -2.87 22.22 13.75
C ALA A 318 -3.98 21.40 14.45
N SER A 319 -5.14 22.02 14.60
CA SER A 319 -6.35 21.31 15.00
C SER A 319 -6.84 20.45 13.84
N ILE A 320 -7.32 19.24 14.13
CA ILE A 320 -7.88 18.35 13.11
C ILE A 320 -9.36 18.70 12.94
N ASP A 321 -9.75 19.14 11.75
CA ASP A 321 -11.14 19.49 11.43
C ASP A 321 -11.94 18.26 10.99
N TYR A 322 -12.41 17.48 11.95
CA TYR A 322 -13.23 16.30 11.70
C TYR A 322 -14.61 16.61 11.10
N ASP A 323 -15.17 17.79 11.37
CA ASP A 323 -16.50 18.17 10.86
C ASP A 323 -16.43 18.62 9.39
N GLY A 324 -15.28 19.18 8.97
CA GLY A 324 -14.98 19.55 7.59
C GLY A 324 -14.26 18.47 6.76
N CYS A 325 -13.89 17.35 7.38
CA CYS A 325 -13.15 16.25 6.76
C CYS A 325 -14.07 15.35 5.91
N ARG A 326 -13.77 15.21 4.61
CA ARG A 326 -14.46 14.31 3.69
C ARG A 326 -14.34 12.86 4.14
N TYR A 327 -13.15 12.44 4.55
CA TYR A 327 -12.95 11.06 5.01
C TYR A 327 -13.88 10.71 6.17
N ALA A 328 -14.01 11.58 7.17
CA ALA A 328 -14.92 11.35 8.30
C ALA A 328 -16.40 11.42 7.91
N ALA A 329 -16.76 12.27 6.93
CA ALA A 329 -18.12 12.37 6.43
C ALA A 329 -18.58 11.11 5.67
N GLU A 330 -17.66 10.46 4.96
CA GLU A 330 -17.91 9.24 4.20
C GLU A 330 -17.74 7.96 5.05
N PHE A 331 -17.04 8.05 6.19
CA PHE A 331 -16.71 6.90 7.02
C PHE A 331 -17.96 6.25 7.65
N GLY A 332 -18.24 5.01 7.23
CA GLY A 332 -19.38 4.22 7.66
C GLY A 332 -20.68 4.57 6.93
N GLU A 333 -20.63 5.45 5.93
CA GLU A 333 -21.76 5.77 5.06
C GLU A 333 -21.73 4.91 3.78
N PRO A 334 -22.85 4.35 3.32
CA PRO A 334 -22.88 3.59 2.09
C PRO A 334 -22.67 4.49 0.86
N ASP A 335 -21.68 4.15 0.03
CA ASP A 335 -21.51 4.73 -1.29
C ASP A 335 -21.83 3.67 -2.38
N PRO A 336 -22.97 3.80 -3.09
CA PRO A 336 -23.33 2.85 -4.15
C PRO A 336 -22.39 2.89 -5.35
N ASP A 337 -21.65 3.97 -5.54
CA ASP A 337 -20.73 4.16 -6.66
C ASP A 337 -19.28 3.74 -6.31
N SER A 338 -19.00 3.40 -5.05
CA SER A 338 -17.68 2.95 -4.57
C SER A 338 -17.20 1.62 -5.18
N GLY A 339 -18.10 0.84 -5.79
CA GLY A 339 -17.81 -0.53 -6.23
C GLY A 339 -17.60 -1.53 -5.09
N ALA A 340 -17.87 -1.16 -3.83
CA ALA A 340 -17.62 -1.99 -2.65
C ALA A 340 -18.77 -1.95 -1.62
N THR A 341 -20.01 -1.98 -2.08
CA THR A 341 -21.18 -2.07 -1.19
C THR A 341 -21.35 -3.46 -0.56
N PHE A 342 -21.93 -3.52 0.65
CA PHE A 342 -22.16 -4.79 1.33
C PHE A 342 -23.11 -5.68 0.52
N SER A 343 -24.30 -5.19 0.19
CA SER A 343 -25.33 -5.97 -0.49
C SER A 343 -24.99 -6.29 -1.95
N GLY A 344 -24.31 -5.37 -2.63
CA GLY A 344 -24.03 -5.45 -4.07
C GLY A 344 -22.76 -6.19 -4.44
N HIS A 345 -21.75 -6.18 -3.56
CA HIS A 345 -20.40 -6.67 -3.89
C HIS A 345 -19.88 -7.67 -2.86
N VAL A 346 -19.87 -7.31 -1.57
CA VAL A 346 -19.29 -8.17 -0.51
C VAL A 346 -20.14 -9.42 -0.27
N GLN A 347 -21.45 -9.28 -0.06
CA GLN A 347 -22.33 -10.41 0.22
C GLN A 347 -22.33 -11.44 -0.93
N PRO A 348 -22.41 -11.06 -2.22
CA PRO A 348 -22.25 -12.01 -3.33
C PRO A 348 -20.95 -12.81 -3.29
N ILE A 349 -19.82 -12.19 -2.89
CA ILE A 349 -18.54 -12.89 -2.70
C ILE A 349 -18.65 -13.89 -1.54
N LEU A 350 -19.18 -13.47 -0.39
CA LEU A 350 -19.35 -14.34 0.78
C LEU A 350 -20.26 -15.54 0.46
N GLU A 351 -21.36 -15.33 -0.25
CA GLU A 351 -22.27 -16.42 -0.63
C GLU A 351 -21.61 -17.42 -1.57
N THR A 352 -20.92 -16.91 -2.60
CA THR A 352 -20.34 -17.74 -3.66
C THR A 352 -19.09 -18.48 -3.19
N ARG A 353 -18.27 -17.84 -2.36
CA ARG A 353 -16.92 -18.33 -2.01
C ARG A 353 -16.87 -18.93 -0.61
N CYS A 354 -17.76 -18.56 0.31
CA CYS A 354 -17.67 -18.91 1.72
C CYS A 354 -18.87 -19.70 2.25
N ALA A 355 -20.10 -19.27 1.93
CA ALA A 355 -21.36 -19.79 2.49
C ALA A 355 -21.78 -21.16 1.89
N THR A 356 -20.82 -22.04 1.65
CA THR A 356 -21.06 -23.38 1.11
C THR A 356 -21.42 -24.38 2.22
N PRO A 357 -22.21 -25.43 1.92
CA PRO A 357 -22.62 -26.42 2.91
C PRO A 357 -21.42 -27.07 3.62
N GLY A 358 -21.42 -27.03 4.96
CA GLY A 358 -20.33 -27.57 5.78
C GLY A 358 -19.11 -26.65 5.95
N CYS A 359 -19.10 -25.47 5.31
CA CYS A 359 -18.10 -24.42 5.53
C CYS A 359 -18.70 -23.26 6.33
N HIS A 360 -19.35 -22.28 5.69
CA HIS A 360 -19.93 -21.13 6.39
C HIS A 360 -21.40 -20.87 6.00
N GLY A 361 -22.16 -21.94 5.72
CA GLY A 361 -23.59 -21.86 5.44
C GLY A 361 -24.47 -22.13 6.66
N SER A 362 -25.78 -21.99 6.49
CA SER A 362 -26.78 -22.06 7.57
C SER A 362 -26.95 -23.42 8.27
N VAL A 363 -26.39 -24.50 7.72
CA VAL A 363 -26.48 -25.85 8.30
C VAL A 363 -25.09 -26.32 8.72
N ALA A 364 -24.90 -26.46 10.04
CA ALA A 364 -23.66 -26.88 10.67
C ALA A 364 -22.42 -26.09 10.17
N PRO A 365 -22.43 -24.75 10.30
CA PRO A 365 -21.29 -23.93 9.89
C PRO A 365 -20.03 -24.29 10.68
N ALA A 366 -18.91 -24.39 9.99
CA ALA A 366 -17.58 -24.49 10.58
C ALA A 366 -17.33 -23.28 11.50
N ALA A 367 -16.78 -23.57 12.68
CA ALA A 367 -16.57 -22.61 13.76
C ALA A 367 -17.84 -21.83 14.20
N GLY A 368 -19.03 -22.30 13.84
CA GLY A 368 -20.29 -21.64 14.16
C GLY A 368 -20.58 -20.37 13.36
N LEU A 369 -19.79 -20.06 12.33
CA LEU A 369 -19.90 -18.83 11.54
C LEU A 369 -20.78 -19.02 10.30
N ASP A 370 -21.96 -18.42 10.30
CA ASP A 370 -22.89 -18.39 9.16
C ASP A 370 -22.72 -17.09 8.35
N LEU A 371 -22.46 -17.22 7.06
CA LEU A 371 -22.23 -16.11 6.13
C LEU A 371 -23.28 -16.06 5.00
N THR A 372 -24.45 -16.71 5.15
CA THR A 372 -25.57 -16.49 4.23
C THR A 372 -26.13 -15.07 4.36
N ALA A 373 -26.84 -14.58 3.34
CA ALA A 373 -27.37 -13.21 3.32
C ALA A 373 -28.18 -12.83 4.56
N GLU A 374 -28.88 -13.77 5.18
CA GLU A 374 -29.71 -13.51 6.35
C GLU A 374 -28.90 -13.33 7.66
N ALA A 375 -27.65 -13.79 7.71
CA ALA A 375 -26.87 -13.89 8.95
C ALA A 375 -25.52 -13.16 8.89
N ALA A 376 -24.93 -13.01 7.69
CA ALA A 376 -23.58 -12.51 7.49
C ALA A 376 -23.37 -11.12 8.13
N ARG A 377 -24.32 -10.20 7.95
CA ARG A 377 -24.17 -8.81 8.40
C ARG A 377 -23.96 -8.69 9.91
N ASP A 378 -24.68 -9.48 10.70
CA ASP A 378 -24.54 -9.46 12.17
C ASP A 378 -23.31 -10.26 12.60
N ASN A 379 -23.08 -11.40 11.96
CA ASN A 379 -21.99 -12.30 12.32
C ASN A 379 -20.60 -11.72 12.03
N LEU A 380 -20.45 -10.90 10.98
CA LEU A 380 -19.15 -10.30 10.62
C LEU A 380 -18.60 -9.32 11.67
N PHE A 381 -19.42 -8.84 12.60
CA PHE A 381 -18.98 -7.89 13.64
C PHE A 381 -18.85 -8.56 15.01
N ALA A 382 -19.13 -9.87 15.07
CA ALA A 382 -18.87 -10.67 16.26
C ALA A 382 -17.36 -10.94 16.44
N PRO A 383 -16.91 -11.20 17.68
CA PRO A 383 -15.57 -11.72 17.93
C PRO A 383 -15.27 -13.00 17.17
N SER A 384 -14.04 -13.18 16.72
CA SER A 384 -13.61 -14.45 16.11
C SER A 384 -13.61 -15.57 17.14
N THR A 385 -14.20 -16.72 16.79
CA THR A 385 -14.16 -17.94 17.63
C THR A 385 -12.73 -18.42 17.89
N GLN A 386 -11.82 -18.19 16.94
CA GLN A 386 -10.43 -18.65 17.03
C GLN A 386 -9.50 -17.64 17.72
N ASN A 387 -9.89 -16.35 17.72
CA ASN A 387 -9.20 -15.30 18.45
C ASN A 387 -10.23 -14.28 18.99
N PRO A 388 -10.78 -14.50 20.19
CA PRO A 388 -11.86 -13.67 20.74
C PRO A 388 -11.50 -12.20 20.97
N ASP A 389 -10.21 -11.87 20.97
CA ASP A 389 -9.74 -10.48 21.15
C ASP A 389 -9.82 -9.66 19.85
N ILE A 390 -10.07 -10.30 18.70
CA ILE A 390 -10.13 -9.65 17.38
C ILE A 390 -11.52 -9.89 16.75
N PRO A 391 -12.27 -8.82 16.38
CA PRO A 391 -13.49 -8.94 15.59
C PRO A 391 -13.24 -9.58 14.23
N LEU A 392 -14.26 -10.23 13.67
CA LEU A 392 -14.20 -10.73 12.29
C LEU A 392 -13.95 -9.57 11.30
N VAL A 393 -14.67 -8.47 11.46
CA VAL A 393 -14.47 -7.21 10.76
C VAL A 393 -14.30 -6.08 11.78
N THR A 394 -13.23 -5.32 11.63
CA THR A 394 -12.98 -4.07 12.34
C THR A 394 -13.20 -2.92 11.35
N PRO A 395 -14.30 -2.15 11.45
CA PRO A 395 -14.56 -0.99 10.60
C PRO A 395 -13.35 -0.07 10.45
N GLY A 396 -13.06 0.38 9.24
CA GLY A 396 -11.91 1.25 8.92
C GLY A 396 -10.55 0.58 8.94
N ASN A 397 -10.49 -0.67 9.43
CA ASN A 397 -9.23 -1.37 9.60
C ASN A 397 -9.28 -2.80 9.01
N PRO A 398 -9.01 -2.94 7.70
CA PRO A 398 -8.88 -4.23 7.05
C PRO A 398 -7.75 -5.08 7.65
N THR A 399 -6.66 -4.46 8.10
CA THR A 399 -5.46 -5.16 8.59
C THR A 399 -5.64 -5.76 9.97
N ASN A 400 -6.56 -5.20 10.77
CA ASN A 400 -7.00 -5.72 12.06
C ASN A 400 -8.34 -6.48 11.98
N SER A 401 -8.79 -6.81 10.77
CA SER A 401 -9.99 -7.63 10.58
C SER A 401 -9.58 -9.08 10.45
N TYR A 402 -10.03 -9.94 11.39
CA TYR A 402 -9.68 -11.35 11.36
C TYR A 402 -10.08 -12.03 10.04
N LEU A 403 -11.17 -11.57 9.42
CA LEU A 403 -11.59 -11.99 8.07
C LEU A 403 -10.45 -11.85 7.06
N MET A 404 -9.78 -10.69 7.00
CA MET A 404 -8.71 -10.46 6.02
C MET A 404 -7.50 -11.37 6.25
N THR A 405 -7.10 -11.61 7.50
CA THR A 405 -6.08 -12.61 7.85
C THR A 405 -6.42 -13.99 7.31
N LYS A 406 -7.71 -14.40 7.38
CA LYS A 406 -8.15 -15.68 6.81
C LYS A 406 -8.11 -15.68 5.29
N LEU A 407 -8.46 -14.58 4.63
CA LEU A 407 -8.55 -14.51 3.17
C LEU A 407 -7.18 -14.41 2.48
N THR A 408 -6.24 -13.65 3.04
CA THR A 408 -4.90 -13.51 2.46
C THR A 408 -3.94 -14.60 2.91
N GLY A 409 -4.18 -15.21 4.07
CA GLY A 409 -3.23 -16.12 4.70
C GLY A 409 -2.07 -15.42 5.38
N ASP A 410 -2.07 -14.08 5.42
CA ASP A 410 -1.09 -13.27 6.12
C ASP A 410 -1.53 -13.07 7.58
N GLY A 411 -0.73 -13.53 8.52
CA GLY A 411 -0.94 -13.27 9.95
C GLY A 411 -0.74 -14.49 10.85
N PHE A 412 -1.10 -14.33 12.13
CA PHE A 412 -0.78 -15.27 13.20
C PHE A 412 -1.72 -16.48 13.32
N ALA A 413 -2.77 -16.61 12.50
CA ALA A 413 -3.87 -17.56 12.77
C ALA A 413 -4.42 -18.35 11.56
N GLY A 414 -3.98 -19.61 11.47
CA GLY A 414 -4.64 -20.68 10.72
C GLY A 414 -4.39 -20.68 9.21
N LYS A 415 -5.05 -21.61 8.50
CA LYS A 415 -4.91 -21.77 7.05
C LYS A 415 -5.73 -20.72 6.29
N GLN A 416 -5.23 -20.32 5.12
CA GLN A 416 -5.93 -19.45 4.18
C GLN A 416 -7.29 -20.05 3.78
N MET A 417 -8.29 -19.19 3.71
CA MET A 417 -9.66 -19.47 3.27
C MET A 417 -9.89 -18.91 1.86
N PRO A 418 -10.72 -19.57 1.03
CA PRO A 418 -11.53 -20.74 1.35
C PRO A 418 -10.70 -22.04 1.37
N LEU A 419 -10.87 -22.85 2.43
CA LEU A 419 -10.02 -24.02 2.65
C LEU A 419 -10.24 -25.10 1.58
N GLY A 420 -9.16 -25.49 0.89
CA GLY A 420 -9.23 -26.54 -0.12
C GLY A 420 -9.87 -26.10 -1.44
N ALA A 421 -10.09 -24.80 -1.63
CA ALA A 421 -10.50 -24.19 -2.90
C ALA A 421 -9.44 -23.18 -3.36
N SER A 422 -9.61 -22.66 -4.59
CA SER A 422 -8.77 -21.56 -5.07
C SER A 422 -8.98 -20.32 -4.18
N PRO A 423 -7.90 -19.57 -3.85
CA PRO A 423 -7.99 -18.28 -3.17
C PRO A 423 -8.95 -17.32 -3.89
N LEU A 424 -9.41 -16.29 -3.17
CA LEU A 424 -10.05 -15.14 -3.81
C LEU A 424 -9.04 -14.49 -4.77
N SER A 425 -9.57 -13.92 -5.85
CA SER A 425 -8.80 -13.02 -6.73
C SER A 425 -8.46 -11.72 -6.00
N ASP A 426 -7.44 -11.00 -6.49
CA ASP A 426 -7.05 -9.72 -5.92
C ASP A 426 -8.22 -8.71 -5.97
N GLU A 427 -8.99 -8.70 -7.07
CA GLU A 427 -10.21 -7.88 -7.21
C GLU A 427 -11.27 -8.19 -6.14
N GLU A 428 -11.55 -9.48 -5.88
CA GLU A 428 -12.49 -9.87 -4.81
C GLU A 428 -11.97 -9.47 -3.41
N LEU A 429 -10.65 -9.56 -3.18
CA LEU A 429 -10.04 -9.13 -1.93
C LEU A 429 -10.11 -7.61 -1.76
N ASP A 430 -9.88 -6.86 -2.83
CA ASP A 430 -9.87 -5.39 -2.82
C ASP A 430 -11.27 -4.83 -2.58
N ILE A 431 -12.32 -5.46 -3.14
CA ILE A 431 -13.72 -5.14 -2.80
C ILE A 431 -13.97 -5.27 -1.29
N ILE A 432 -13.53 -6.37 -0.68
CA ILE A 432 -13.72 -6.59 0.76
C ILE A 432 -12.87 -5.60 1.58
N ARG A 433 -11.62 -5.36 1.19
CA ARG A 433 -10.74 -4.39 1.85
C ARG A 433 -11.32 -2.98 1.80
N LEU A 434 -11.80 -2.55 0.63
CA LEU A 434 -12.39 -1.24 0.41
C LEU A 434 -13.66 -1.05 1.23
N TRP A 435 -14.54 -2.06 1.25
CA TRP A 435 -15.72 -2.03 2.10
C TRP A 435 -15.34 -1.86 3.58
N ILE A 436 -14.35 -2.62 4.08
CA ILE A 436 -13.90 -2.50 5.46
C ILE A 436 -13.26 -1.12 5.70
N SER A 437 -12.41 -0.64 4.79
CA SER A 437 -11.70 0.64 4.95
C SER A 437 -12.65 1.84 5.01
N TYR A 438 -13.82 1.76 4.35
CA TYR A 438 -14.91 2.73 4.43
C TYR A 438 -15.81 2.57 5.65
N GLY A 439 -15.40 1.81 6.66
CA GLY A 439 -16.17 1.66 7.89
C GLY A 439 -17.21 0.54 7.84
N ALA A 440 -17.12 -0.36 6.85
CA ALA A 440 -18.00 -1.50 6.68
C ALA A 440 -19.51 -1.13 6.69
N PRO A 441 -19.93 -0.14 5.87
CA PRO A 441 -21.30 0.37 5.85
C PRO A 441 -22.31 -0.72 5.47
N ASN A 442 -23.55 -0.53 5.92
CA ASN A 442 -24.69 -1.34 5.53
C ASN A 442 -25.60 -0.53 4.59
N ASP A 443 -25.75 -0.96 3.34
CA ASP A 443 -26.55 -0.30 2.30
C ASP A 443 -28.02 -0.73 2.25
#